data_AF-A0A6L9SHI9-F1
#
_entry.id   AF-A0A6L9SHI9-F1
#
_cell.length_a   1.000
_cell.length_b   1.000
_cell.length_c   1.000
_cell.angle_alpha   90.00
_cell.angle_beta   90.00
_cell.angle_gamma   90.00
#
_symmetry.space_group_name_H-M   'P 1'
#
loop_
_entity.id
_entity.type
_entity.pdbx_description
1 polymer ?
#
loop_
_entity_poly.entity_id
_entity_poly.type
_entity_poly.pdbx_seq_one_letter_code
_entity_poly.pdbx_strand_id
1 'polypeptide(L)'
;MARLLLGPIVRAAHRDRVTVWVETDEPCEVTVGPQTSRTVTLLGHHYAFVAVDGLGTATPYTVALDGEQVWPADGADFPPSVLRALPDDRLRLVFGSCRTILPDENGDSDRIDALRECALRCAGGDSEDLPDVLVLLGDQVYADEGAPATRRFVRRRRRTDGPVGAQTHTFAEFAALYREAWSDPAVRWLLSTVPTLMIFDDHEIIDNWNTSEQWLAEHQAQPWWRQRLTNGLAAYWIYQHMGNLLPEERETDAAFAALSGGDESVALDVFDTRATHGALGTKGTRWSYVRALGPARLVMLDSRDGRVLADGQRHMLDEDGWELLEREVNAAEPYLLVGTSLPLLLPSGLFELERLVTAACSGRWGRAGVRIGEEIRQAAQFTHWATFPGSFTRALQALRTAGDAGRKGVIVLSGDVHFSYDARVSSWADGTTPRSPTHQLVSSPLCHDLHGSIIGGVRALVSRPGRFIGRLAARAAGRRRSALRWTIESGPWLHNVISTLDLGPDGASVRVECTRTGGRQGERLETVAEHLLT
;
A
#
# COMPACT_ATOMS: atom_id res chain seq x y z
N MET A 1 11.42 -20.52 -26.27
CA MET A 1 11.05 -21.29 -25.08
C MET A 1 10.94 -20.27 -23.99
N ALA A 2 9.72 -20.15 -23.46
CA ALA A 2 9.36 -19.02 -22.65
C ALA A 2 10.17 -19.01 -21.36
N ARG A 3 10.53 -17.82 -20.90
CA ARG A 3 11.29 -17.61 -19.67
C ARG A 3 10.45 -16.85 -18.68
N LEU A 4 10.53 -17.27 -17.42
CA LEU A 4 9.92 -16.60 -16.30
C LEU A 4 10.68 -15.31 -15.97
N LEU A 5 10.09 -14.16 -16.29
CA LEU A 5 10.68 -12.84 -16.03
C LEU A 5 10.46 -12.41 -14.57
N LEU A 6 9.25 -12.65 -14.04
CA LEU A 6 8.89 -12.30 -12.66
C LEU A 6 7.86 -13.27 -12.09
N GLY A 7 7.86 -13.40 -10.77
CA GLY A 7 7.02 -14.35 -10.05
C GLY A 7 7.67 -15.74 -9.90
N PRO A 8 6.93 -16.76 -9.47
CA PRO A 8 5.53 -16.69 -9.07
C PRO A 8 5.31 -15.78 -7.86
N ILE A 9 4.16 -15.11 -7.84
CA ILE A 9 3.67 -14.35 -6.70
C ILE A 9 2.31 -14.93 -6.33
N VAL A 10 2.12 -15.29 -5.06
CA VAL A 10 0.84 -15.77 -4.54
C VAL A 10 -0.01 -14.57 -4.17
N ARG A 11 -1.23 -14.53 -4.68
CA ARG A 11 -2.15 -13.41 -4.63
C ARG A 11 -3.58 -13.88 -4.32
N ALA A 12 -4.52 -12.93 -4.22
CA ALA A 12 -5.96 -13.17 -4.12
C ALA A 12 -6.38 -14.27 -3.13
N ALA A 13 -5.82 -14.28 -1.92
CA ALA A 13 -6.19 -15.30 -0.93
C ALA A 13 -7.64 -15.16 -0.46
N HIS A 14 -8.34 -16.29 -0.46
CA HIS A 14 -9.68 -16.42 0.08
C HIS A 14 -9.94 -17.87 0.49
N ARG A 15 -10.05 -18.11 1.80
CA ARG A 15 -10.25 -19.45 2.38
C ARG A 15 -9.20 -20.43 1.85
N ASP A 16 -9.61 -21.41 1.08
CA ASP A 16 -8.80 -22.49 0.50
C ASP A 16 -8.36 -22.21 -0.95
N ARG A 17 -8.38 -20.94 -1.38
CA ARG A 17 -8.10 -20.53 -2.76
C ARG A 17 -7.09 -19.39 -2.83
N VAL A 18 -6.23 -19.43 -3.84
CA VAL A 18 -5.26 -18.37 -4.18
C VAL A 18 -5.13 -18.23 -5.70
N THR A 19 -4.53 -17.14 -6.16
CA THR A 19 -4.04 -17.00 -7.54
C THR A 19 -2.52 -16.94 -7.55
N VAL A 20 -1.86 -17.68 -8.43
CA VAL A 20 -0.45 -17.52 -8.74
C VAL A 20 -0.29 -16.62 -9.97
N TRP A 21 0.43 -15.51 -9.80
CA TRP A 21 0.73 -14.53 -10.84
C TRP A 21 2.17 -14.69 -11.35
N VAL A 22 2.38 -14.57 -12.66
CA VAL A 22 3.70 -14.57 -13.31
C VAL A 22 3.78 -13.57 -14.48
N GLU A 23 5.00 -13.09 -14.77
CA GLU A 23 5.36 -12.41 -16.02
C GLU A 23 6.33 -13.28 -16.83
N THR A 24 6.12 -13.36 -18.14
CA THR A 24 6.89 -14.17 -19.09
C THR A 24 7.38 -13.33 -20.28
N ASP A 25 8.42 -13.78 -20.98
CA ASP A 25 9.02 -13.04 -22.11
C ASP A 25 8.35 -13.29 -23.47
N GLU A 26 7.52 -14.33 -23.59
CA GLU A 26 6.71 -14.62 -24.77
C GLU A 26 5.35 -15.22 -24.35
N PRO A 27 4.29 -15.13 -25.19
CA PRO A 27 3.01 -15.74 -24.88
C PRO A 27 3.15 -17.26 -24.72
N CYS A 28 2.63 -17.82 -23.64
CA CYS A 28 2.74 -19.25 -23.34
C CYS A 28 1.55 -19.75 -22.50
N GLU A 29 1.48 -21.07 -22.32
CA GLU A 29 0.65 -21.70 -21.31
C GLU A 29 1.43 -21.83 -19.99
N VAL A 30 0.83 -21.41 -18.89
CA VAL A 30 1.42 -21.47 -17.55
C VAL A 30 0.68 -22.51 -16.72
N THR A 31 1.42 -23.43 -16.14
CA THR A 31 0.89 -24.53 -15.32
C THR A 31 1.37 -24.40 -13.87
N VAL A 32 0.43 -24.50 -12.94
CA VAL A 32 0.68 -24.54 -11.49
C VAL A 32 -0.05 -25.75 -10.91
N GLY A 33 0.71 -26.79 -10.55
CA GLY A 33 0.11 -28.07 -10.17
C GLY A 33 -0.79 -28.61 -11.29
N PRO A 34 -2.08 -28.93 -11.03
CA PRO A 34 -3.01 -29.39 -12.06
C PRO A 34 -3.68 -28.27 -12.84
N GLN A 35 -3.48 -27.00 -12.46
CA GLN A 35 -4.18 -25.85 -13.02
C GLN A 35 -3.35 -25.20 -14.12
N THR A 36 -4.02 -24.71 -15.15
CA THR A 36 -3.39 -24.05 -16.30
C THR A 36 -4.09 -22.74 -16.64
N SER A 37 -3.32 -21.79 -17.18
CA SER A 37 -3.85 -20.53 -17.70
C SER A 37 -2.97 -20.04 -18.84
N ARG A 38 -3.57 -19.41 -19.85
CA ARG A 38 -2.80 -18.74 -20.92
C ARG A 38 -2.45 -17.33 -20.52
N THR A 39 -1.29 -16.87 -20.99
CA THR A 39 -0.86 -15.48 -20.79
C THR A 39 -1.76 -14.50 -21.53
N VAL A 40 -2.13 -13.40 -20.88
CA VAL A 40 -2.66 -12.18 -21.51
C VAL A 40 -1.51 -11.23 -21.85
N THR A 41 -1.65 -10.44 -22.91
CA THR A 41 -0.60 -9.53 -23.39
C THR A 41 -1.00 -8.09 -23.24
N LEU A 42 -0.23 -7.30 -22.48
CA LEU A 42 -0.38 -5.86 -22.35
C LEU A 42 0.94 -5.18 -22.69
N LEU A 43 0.90 -4.28 -23.68
CA LEU A 43 2.00 -3.45 -24.18
C LEU A 43 3.26 -4.24 -24.51
N GLY A 44 3.08 -5.45 -25.05
CA GLY A 44 4.16 -6.37 -25.40
C GLY A 44 4.77 -7.15 -24.22
N HIS A 45 4.11 -7.16 -23.06
CA HIS A 45 4.46 -7.98 -21.89
C HIS A 45 3.37 -9.02 -21.63
N HIS A 46 3.77 -10.19 -21.13
CA HIS A 46 2.91 -11.37 -21.06
C HIS A 46 2.72 -11.84 -19.61
N TYR A 47 1.48 -11.90 -19.15
CA TYR A 47 1.13 -12.16 -17.75
C TYR A 47 0.15 -13.32 -17.65
N ALA A 48 0.30 -14.18 -16.65
CA ALA A 48 -0.69 -15.22 -16.37
C ALA A 48 -1.16 -15.16 -14.92
N PHE A 49 -2.42 -15.55 -14.73
CA PHE A 49 -3.08 -15.67 -13.44
C PHE A 49 -3.65 -17.08 -13.35
N VAL A 50 -3.05 -17.94 -12.54
CA VAL A 50 -3.46 -19.34 -12.37
C VAL A 50 -4.18 -19.47 -11.03
N ALA A 51 -5.50 -19.67 -11.07
CA ALA A 51 -6.30 -19.92 -9.87
C ALA A 51 -6.04 -21.33 -9.35
N VAL A 52 -5.84 -21.48 -8.05
CA VAL A 52 -5.63 -22.77 -7.38
C VAL A 52 -6.54 -22.85 -6.17
N ASP A 53 -7.37 -23.89 -6.16
CA ASP A 53 -8.42 -24.12 -5.17
C ASP A 53 -8.19 -25.43 -4.38
N GLY A 54 -8.96 -25.62 -3.30
CA GLY A 54 -8.92 -26.84 -2.49
C GLY A 54 -7.61 -26.98 -1.71
N LEU A 55 -7.02 -25.86 -1.31
CA LEU A 55 -5.76 -25.83 -0.57
C LEU A 55 -5.90 -26.42 0.84
N GLY A 56 -4.86 -27.13 1.27
CA GLY A 56 -4.71 -27.62 2.65
C GLY A 56 -3.79 -26.72 3.48
N THR A 57 -3.11 -27.32 4.45
CA THR A 57 -2.24 -26.60 5.41
C THR A 57 -0.96 -26.04 4.79
N ALA A 58 -0.29 -26.80 3.92
CA ALA A 58 0.82 -26.35 3.09
C ALA A 58 1.08 -27.39 1.99
N THR A 59 1.13 -26.96 0.73
CA THR A 59 1.38 -27.85 -0.42
C THR A 59 2.46 -27.25 -1.31
N PRO A 60 3.64 -27.88 -1.44
CA PRO A 60 4.65 -27.46 -2.39
C PRO A 60 4.11 -27.45 -3.81
N TYR A 61 4.52 -26.47 -4.61
CA TYR A 61 4.11 -26.37 -6.01
C TYR A 61 5.29 -26.01 -6.92
N THR A 62 5.09 -26.25 -8.20
CA THR A 62 6.01 -25.86 -9.27
C THR A 62 5.26 -24.99 -10.29
N VAL A 63 6.02 -24.20 -11.05
CA VAL A 63 5.49 -23.48 -12.21
C VAL A 63 6.18 -24.02 -13.45
N ALA A 64 5.39 -24.33 -14.48
CA ALA A 64 5.89 -24.69 -15.80
C ALA A 64 5.37 -23.74 -16.88
N LEU A 65 6.21 -23.44 -17.87
CA LEU A 65 5.85 -22.70 -19.09
C LEU A 65 5.92 -23.66 -20.28
N ASP A 66 4.81 -23.83 -20.99
CA ASP A 66 4.67 -24.78 -22.10
C ASP A 66 5.20 -26.20 -21.76
N GLY A 67 5.01 -26.62 -20.51
CA GLY A 67 5.40 -27.93 -19.99
C GLY A 67 6.82 -28.03 -19.41
N GLU A 68 7.66 -26.99 -19.50
CA GLU A 68 8.97 -26.95 -18.86
C GLU A 68 8.90 -26.24 -17.50
N GLN A 69 9.36 -26.92 -16.45
CA GLN A 69 9.42 -26.33 -15.11
C GLN A 69 10.44 -25.19 -15.04
N VAL A 70 9.98 -24.01 -14.64
CA VAL A 70 10.79 -22.80 -14.47
C VAL A 70 10.86 -22.32 -13.01
N TRP A 71 10.04 -22.89 -12.13
CA TRP A 71 10.04 -22.61 -10.71
C TRP A 71 9.80 -23.87 -9.86
N PRO A 72 10.55 -24.08 -8.77
CA PRO A 72 11.73 -23.30 -8.36
C PRO A 72 12.85 -23.40 -9.42
N ALA A 73 13.68 -22.35 -9.50
CA ALA A 73 14.83 -22.37 -10.39
C ALA A 73 15.85 -23.43 -9.92
N ASP A 74 16.58 -24.03 -10.87
CA ASP A 74 17.64 -24.98 -10.56
C ASP A 74 18.68 -24.34 -9.62
N GLY A 75 18.97 -25.04 -8.51
CA GLY A 75 19.93 -24.57 -7.51
C GLY A 75 19.43 -23.43 -6.61
N ALA A 76 18.11 -23.24 -6.47
CA ALA A 76 17.56 -22.27 -5.52
C ALA A 76 17.94 -22.62 -4.06
N ASP A 77 18.56 -21.66 -3.36
CA ASP A 77 18.98 -21.78 -1.95
C ASP A 77 17.85 -21.52 -0.93
N PHE A 78 16.59 -21.66 -1.33
CA PHE A 78 15.42 -21.39 -0.50
C PHE A 78 14.54 -22.64 -0.34
N PRO A 79 13.77 -22.75 0.76
CA PRO A 79 12.79 -23.82 0.92
C PRO A 79 11.79 -23.87 -0.25
N PRO A 80 11.16 -25.03 -0.53
CA PRO A 80 10.13 -25.12 -1.56
C PRO A 80 9.02 -24.09 -1.33
N SER A 81 8.59 -23.41 -2.40
CA SER A 81 7.42 -22.54 -2.35
C SER A 81 6.17 -23.37 -2.08
N VAL A 82 5.29 -22.87 -1.22
CA VAL A 82 4.07 -23.58 -0.81
C VAL A 82 2.83 -22.74 -1.03
N LEU A 83 1.71 -23.40 -1.33
CA LEU A 83 0.37 -22.82 -1.28
C LEU A 83 -0.37 -23.37 -0.06
N ARG A 84 -1.18 -22.52 0.58
CA ARG A 84 -1.90 -22.88 1.79
C ARG A 84 -3.24 -22.16 1.90
N ALA A 85 -4.20 -22.83 2.52
CA ALA A 85 -5.45 -22.22 2.93
C ALA A 85 -5.21 -21.22 4.06
N LEU A 86 -6.05 -20.18 4.08
CA LEU A 86 -6.14 -19.29 5.22
C LEU A 86 -6.78 -20.03 6.40
N PRO A 87 -6.24 -19.85 7.62
CA PRO A 87 -6.90 -20.32 8.84
C PRO A 87 -8.27 -19.63 9.05
N ASP A 88 -9.21 -20.35 9.66
CA ASP A 88 -10.58 -19.84 9.88
C ASP A 88 -10.70 -18.96 11.13
N ASP A 89 -10.01 -19.30 12.22
CA ASP A 89 -10.20 -18.74 13.57
C ASP A 89 -9.08 -17.79 14.03
N ARG A 90 -7.95 -17.78 13.33
CA ARG A 90 -6.81 -16.89 13.58
C ARG A 90 -6.33 -16.23 12.29
N LEU A 91 -5.54 -15.17 12.42
CA LEU A 91 -4.83 -14.55 11.30
C LEU A 91 -3.52 -13.96 11.79
N ARG A 92 -2.40 -14.34 11.17
CA ARG A 92 -1.10 -13.66 11.28
C ARG A 92 -0.85 -12.89 10.00
N LEU A 93 -0.90 -11.57 10.08
CA LEU A 93 -0.71 -10.67 8.97
C LEU A 93 0.56 -9.86 9.17
N VAL A 94 1.44 -9.84 8.17
CA VAL A 94 2.59 -8.92 8.14
C VAL A 94 2.25 -7.75 7.23
N PHE A 95 2.61 -6.53 7.63
CA PHE A 95 2.33 -5.34 6.83
C PHE A 95 3.42 -4.28 6.89
N GLY A 96 3.46 -3.45 5.86
CA GLY A 96 4.40 -2.35 5.70
C GLY A 96 4.16 -1.55 4.40
N SER A 97 4.94 -0.50 4.21
CA SER A 97 4.90 0.40 3.05
C SER A 97 6.27 1.05 2.82
N CYS A 98 6.43 1.83 1.75
CA CYS A 98 7.62 2.67 1.52
C CYS A 98 8.91 1.83 1.45
N ARG A 99 9.00 1.03 0.39
CA ARG A 99 10.17 0.17 0.11
C ARG A 99 10.91 0.67 -1.13
N THR A 100 11.97 1.45 -0.89
CA THR A 100 12.93 1.84 -1.92
C THR A 100 13.87 0.68 -2.26
N ILE A 101 14.38 0.64 -3.50
CA ILE A 101 15.40 -0.33 -3.93
C ILE A 101 16.78 0.32 -3.91
N LEU A 102 17.72 -0.37 -3.28
CA LEU A 102 19.05 0.15 -2.98
C LEU A 102 19.99 0.13 -4.21
N PRO A 103 20.84 1.15 -4.40
CA PRO A 103 22.00 1.06 -5.29
C PRO A 103 22.99 0.00 -4.80
N ASP A 104 23.41 -0.89 -5.72
CA ASP A 104 24.54 -1.81 -5.51
C ASP A 104 25.91 -1.11 -5.38
N GLU A 105 25.96 0.23 -5.28
CA GLU A 105 27.21 0.97 -5.23
C GLU A 105 27.36 1.72 -3.91
N ASN A 106 28.18 1.12 -3.05
CA ASN A 106 28.83 1.69 -1.86
C ASN A 106 28.01 1.76 -0.58
N GLY A 107 27.87 0.61 0.09
CA GLY A 107 28.30 0.50 1.49
C GLY A 107 27.57 1.36 2.52
N ASP A 108 26.32 1.76 2.28
CA ASP A 108 25.49 2.33 3.33
C ASP A 108 24.97 1.19 4.20
N SER A 109 25.74 0.83 5.23
CA SER A 109 25.45 -0.29 6.14
C SER A 109 24.16 -0.13 6.95
N ASP A 110 23.54 1.05 6.87
CA ASP A 110 22.47 1.48 7.76
C ASP A 110 21.08 1.42 7.12
N ARG A 111 20.99 1.16 5.81
CA ARG A 111 19.73 1.00 5.04
C ARG A 111 19.34 -0.46 4.84
N ILE A 112 18.92 -1.13 5.90
CA ILE A 112 18.51 -2.55 5.85
C ILE A 112 17.05 -2.66 5.41
N ASP A 113 16.75 -3.49 4.41
CA ASP A 113 15.39 -3.77 3.94
C ASP A 113 14.65 -4.73 4.90
N ALA A 114 13.65 -4.21 5.62
CA ALA A 114 12.91 -4.97 6.62
C ALA A 114 12.11 -6.13 6.03
N LEU A 115 11.60 -5.99 4.79
CA LEU A 115 10.87 -7.06 4.11
C LEU A 115 11.81 -8.19 3.71
N ARG A 116 13.00 -7.83 3.20
CA ARG A 116 14.05 -8.80 2.86
C ARG A 116 14.54 -9.56 4.09
N GLU A 117 14.78 -8.87 5.21
CA GLU A 117 15.17 -9.53 6.46
C GLU A 117 14.05 -10.45 7.01
N CYS A 118 12.79 -10.04 6.90
CA CYS A 118 11.66 -10.90 7.25
C CYS A 118 11.61 -12.15 6.37
N ALA A 119 11.81 -12.00 5.05
CA ALA A 119 11.84 -13.11 4.12
C ALA A 119 12.95 -14.11 4.46
N LEU A 120 14.16 -13.61 4.73
CA LEU A 120 15.29 -14.45 5.13
C LEU A 120 15.06 -15.18 6.45
N ARG A 121 14.45 -14.51 7.44
CA ARG A 121 14.07 -15.14 8.70
C ARG A 121 13.07 -16.27 8.46
N CYS A 122 12.03 -16.03 7.67
CA CYS A 122 11.04 -17.04 7.32
C CYS A 122 11.66 -18.21 6.54
N ALA A 123 12.65 -17.96 5.67
CA ALA A 123 13.34 -19.01 4.92
C ALA A 123 14.23 -19.90 5.80
N GLY A 124 14.75 -19.37 6.91
CA GLY A 124 15.56 -20.10 7.88
C GLY A 124 14.76 -20.74 9.02
N GLY A 125 13.48 -20.42 9.16
CA GLY A 125 12.59 -20.91 10.20
C GLY A 125 11.73 -22.11 9.76
N ASP A 126 10.77 -22.47 10.59
CA ASP A 126 9.79 -23.52 10.28
C ASP A 126 8.64 -22.97 9.42
N SER A 127 7.91 -23.82 8.71
CA SER A 127 6.77 -23.38 7.89
C SER A 127 5.66 -22.68 8.70
N GLU A 128 5.60 -22.91 10.01
CA GLU A 128 4.67 -22.25 10.93
C GLU A 128 5.03 -20.77 11.20
N ASP A 129 6.27 -20.37 10.90
CA ASP A 129 6.74 -18.98 11.03
C ASP A 129 6.30 -18.10 9.86
N LEU A 130 5.72 -18.68 8.82
CA LEU A 130 5.22 -17.92 7.67
C LEU A 130 3.97 -17.11 8.05
N PRO A 131 3.90 -15.82 7.68
CA PRO A 131 2.68 -15.03 7.83
C PRO A 131 1.60 -15.53 6.87
N ASP A 132 0.34 -15.54 7.33
CA ASP A 132 -0.82 -16.00 6.54
C ASP A 132 -1.06 -15.10 5.33
N VAL A 133 -0.84 -13.80 5.51
CA VAL A 133 -0.99 -12.79 4.47
C VAL A 133 0.06 -11.69 4.66
N LEU A 134 0.60 -11.20 3.54
CA LEU A 134 1.39 -9.98 3.48
C LEU A 134 0.51 -8.84 2.94
N VAL A 135 0.46 -7.71 3.63
CA VAL A 135 -0.31 -6.53 3.22
C VAL A 135 0.63 -5.34 3.01
N LEU A 136 0.72 -4.87 1.78
CA LEU A 136 1.63 -3.80 1.39
C LEU A 136 0.84 -2.54 1.01
N LEU A 137 1.08 -1.46 1.75
CA LEU A 137 0.19 -0.30 1.84
C LEU A 137 0.74 0.92 1.07
N GLY A 138 1.26 0.69 -0.13
CA GLY A 138 1.76 1.75 -1.01
C GLY A 138 3.28 1.88 -1.04
N ASP A 139 3.78 2.59 -2.06
CA ASP A 139 5.21 2.82 -2.32
C ASP A 139 6.02 1.51 -2.38
N GLN A 140 5.51 0.56 -3.15
CA GLN A 140 6.23 -0.70 -3.45
C GLN A 140 7.31 -0.50 -4.50
N VAL A 141 7.18 0.58 -5.27
CA VAL A 141 8.13 1.07 -6.26
C VAL A 141 8.16 2.59 -6.20
N TYR A 142 9.29 3.17 -6.59
CA TYR A 142 9.49 4.62 -6.65
C TYR A 142 9.78 5.06 -8.09
N ALA A 143 8.74 5.45 -8.83
CA ALA A 143 8.81 5.79 -10.24
C ALA A 143 9.55 7.10 -10.52
N ASP A 144 9.54 8.01 -9.57
CA ASP A 144 10.13 9.35 -9.61
C ASP A 144 11.57 9.41 -9.08
N GLU A 145 11.96 8.51 -8.18
CA GLU A 145 13.37 8.34 -7.80
C GLU A 145 14.11 7.38 -8.74
N GLY A 146 13.43 6.30 -9.12
CA GLY A 146 13.90 5.23 -9.99
C GLY A 146 14.92 4.31 -9.31
N ALA A 147 14.66 3.01 -9.32
CA ALA A 147 15.62 2.02 -8.85
C ALA A 147 16.89 1.99 -9.74
N PRO A 148 18.07 1.62 -9.20
CA PRO A 148 19.36 1.76 -9.89
C PRO A 148 19.43 1.05 -11.26
N ALA A 149 18.99 -0.20 -11.35
CA ALA A 149 19.01 -0.94 -12.61
C ALA A 149 18.01 -0.36 -13.61
N THR A 150 16.86 0.11 -13.13
CA THR A 150 15.83 0.80 -13.91
C THR A 150 16.36 2.12 -14.45
N ARG A 151 17.07 2.92 -13.66
CA ARG A 151 17.73 4.14 -14.14
C ARG A 151 18.76 3.84 -15.23
N ARG A 152 19.54 2.75 -15.09
CA ARG A 152 20.45 2.28 -16.15
C ARG A 152 19.67 1.84 -17.40
N PHE A 153 18.54 1.16 -17.24
CA PHE A 153 17.66 0.74 -18.33
C PHE A 153 17.09 1.95 -19.09
N VAL A 154 16.59 2.97 -18.38
CA VAL A 154 16.08 4.24 -18.93
C VAL A 154 17.16 4.95 -19.74
N ARG A 155 18.35 5.15 -19.16
CA ARG A 155 19.47 5.86 -19.81
C ARG A 155 19.97 5.18 -21.08
N ARG A 156 19.79 3.86 -21.21
CA ARG A 156 20.13 3.10 -22.43
C ARG A 156 19.10 3.26 -23.55
N ARG A 157 17.87 3.65 -23.24
CA ARG A 157 16.74 3.70 -24.20
C ARG A 157 16.38 5.10 -24.66
N ARG A 158 16.56 6.11 -23.81
CA ARG A 158 16.23 7.50 -24.15
C ARG A 158 17.16 8.49 -23.48
N ARG A 159 17.22 9.71 -24.03
CA ARG A 159 17.89 10.84 -23.38
C ARG A 159 17.15 11.24 -22.11
N THR A 160 17.89 11.73 -21.12
CA THR A 160 17.39 12.08 -19.78
C THR A 160 17.67 13.54 -19.43
N ASP A 161 17.83 14.39 -20.45
CA ASP A 161 18.05 15.85 -20.36
C ASP A 161 16.73 16.66 -20.34
N GLY A 162 15.61 16.01 -20.66
CA GLY A 162 14.27 16.60 -20.61
C GLY A 162 13.62 16.62 -19.22
N PRO A 163 12.39 17.14 -19.10
CA PRO A 163 11.72 17.36 -17.81
C PRO A 163 11.43 16.08 -17.02
N VAL A 164 11.27 14.94 -17.71
CA VAL A 164 11.09 13.63 -17.07
C VAL A 164 12.41 13.06 -16.53
N GLY A 165 13.55 13.59 -16.98
CA GLY A 165 14.87 13.17 -16.50
C GLY A 165 15.08 11.65 -16.66
N ALA A 166 15.64 11.02 -15.61
CA ALA A 166 15.85 9.57 -15.54
C ALA A 166 14.71 8.82 -14.84
N GLN A 167 13.58 9.47 -14.59
CA GLN A 167 12.41 8.87 -13.95
C GLN A 167 11.71 7.90 -14.89
N THR A 168 10.93 6.99 -14.30
CA THR A 168 10.11 6.02 -15.03
C THR A 168 8.94 6.71 -15.74
N HIS A 169 8.69 6.37 -17.00
CA HIS A 169 7.74 7.09 -17.85
C HIS A 169 6.91 6.21 -18.79
N THR A 170 7.56 5.26 -19.46
CA THR A 170 6.92 4.31 -20.37
C THR A 170 6.54 3.02 -19.64
N PHE A 171 5.57 2.27 -20.15
CA PHE A 171 5.17 0.99 -19.55
C PHE A 171 6.37 0.02 -19.39
N ALA A 172 7.24 -0.08 -20.40
CA ALA A 172 8.44 -0.92 -20.31
C ALA A 172 9.42 -0.49 -19.20
N GLU A 173 9.47 0.81 -18.87
CA GLU A 173 10.27 1.31 -17.74
C GLU A 173 9.57 0.99 -16.40
N PHE A 174 8.24 1.09 -16.32
CA PHE A 174 7.49 0.67 -15.13
C PHE A 174 7.61 -0.85 -14.91
N ALA A 175 7.50 -1.66 -15.96
CA ALA A 175 7.74 -3.09 -15.91
C ALA A 175 9.16 -3.42 -15.43
N ALA A 176 10.18 -2.69 -15.91
CA ALA A 176 11.54 -2.83 -15.41
C ALA A 176 11.65 -2.50 -13.90
N LEU A 177 10.95 -1.46 -13.45
CA LEU A 177 10.92 -1.04 -12.05
C LEU A 177 10.31 -2.12 -11.13
N TYR A 178 9.15 -2.68 -11.51
CA TYR A 178 8.52 -3.77 -10.76
C TYR A 178 9.38 -5.04 -10.75
N ARG A 179 9.99 -5.39 -11.89
CA ARG A 179 10.92 -6.53 -11.95
C ARG A 179 12.10 -6.33 -11.01
N GLU A 180 12.71 -5.15 -10.99
CA GLU A 180 13.80 -4.86 -10.06
C GLU A 180 13.34 -4.94 -8.60
N ALA A 181 12.15 -4.42 -8.29
CA ALA A 181 11.65 -4.41 -6.93
C ALA A 181 11.36 -5.81 -6.36
N TRP A 182 10.86 -6.74 -7.17
CA TRP A 182 10.40 -8.05 -6.70
C TRP A 182 11.32 -9.23 -7.07
N SER A 183 12.47 -8.97 -7.70
CA SER A 183 13.41 -10.02 -8.10
C SER A 183 14.50 -10.35 -7.07
N ASP A 184 14.61 -9.60 -5.96
CA ASP A 184 15.52 -10.01 -4.87
C ASP A 184 15.17 -11.46 -4.45
N PRO A 185 16.13 -12.40 -4.39
CA PRO A 185 15.82 -13.81 -4.18
C PRO A 185 14.99 -14.11 -2.94
N ALA A 186 15.26 -13.43 -1.83
CA ALA A 186 14.52 -13.64 -0.58
C ALA A 186 13.10 -13.08 -0.69
N VAL A 187 12.96 -11.86 -1.21
CA VAL A 187 11.64 -11.24 -1.41
C VAL A 187 10.81 -12.04 -2.42
N ARG A 188 11.39 -12.47 -3.55
CA ARG A 188 10.74 -13.30 -4.55
C ARG A 188 10.28 -14.64 -3.96
N TRP A 189 11.10 -15.27 -3.13
CA TRP A 189 10.71 -16.48 -2.42
C TRP A 189 9.54 -16.24 -1.46
N LEU A 190 9.58 -15.18 -0.64
CA LEU A 190 8.47 -14.86 0.26
C LEU A 190 7.17 -14.62 -0.51
N LEU A 191 7.23 -13.83 -1.58
CA LEU A 191 6.11 -13.55 -2.49
C LEU A 191 5.57 -14.83 -3.17
N SER A 192 6.42 -15.83 -3.41
CA SER A 192 6.01 -17.13 -3.98
C SER A 192 5.29 -18.05 -2.99
N THR A 193 5.27 -17.72 -1.70
CA THR A 193 4.71 -18.58 -0.64
C THR A 193 3.60 -17.88 0.14
N VAL A 194 3.72 -16.57 0.37
CA VAL A 194 2.78 -15.80 1.18
C VAL A 194 1.83 -15.04 0.27
N PRO A 195 0.50 -15.27 0.37
CA PRO A 195 -0.46 -14.45 -0.32
C PRO A 195 -0.28 -12.98 -0.01
N THR A 196 -0.09 -12.18 -1.05
CA THR A 196 0.21 -10.75 -0.92
C THR A 196 -0.94 -9.90 -1.45
N LEU A 197 -1.39 -8.96 -0.64
CA LEU A 197 -2.42 -7.97 -0.96
C LEU A 197 -1.77 -6.58 -0.97
N MET A 198 -2.09 -5.77 -1.98
CA MET A 198 -1.44 -4.48 -2.19
C MET A 198 -2.45 -3.36 -2.43
N ILE A 199 -2.05 -2.13 -2.12
CA ILE A 199 -2.61 -0.89 -2.67
C ILE A 199 -1.42 0.03 -3.00
N PHE A 200 -1.51 0.84 -4.05
CA PHE A 200 -0.49 1.85 -4.33
C PHE A 200 -0.55 3.05 -3.38
N ASP A 201 0.50 3.86 -3.42
CA ASP A 201 0.44 5.25 -3.03
C ASP A 201 0.96 6.15 -4.18
N ASP A 202 1.57 7.30 -3.89
CA ASP A 202 1.94 8.24 -4.93
C ASP A 202 3.21 7.87 -5.69
N HIS A 203 4.22 7.28 -5.04
CA HIS A 203 5.48 6.95 -5.70
C HIS A 203 5.35 5.85 -6.76
N GLU A 204 4.24 5.10 -6.80
CA GLU A 204 3.88 4.28 -7.96
C GLU A 204 3.72 5.09 -9.26
N ILE A 205 3.38 6.38 -9.17
CA ILE A 205 3.23 7.29 -10.31
C ILE A 205 4.29 8.40 -10.26
N ILE A 206 4.23 9.26 -9.24
CA ILE A 206 5.15 10.36 -8.94
C ILE A 206 4.85 10.90 -7.53
N ASP A 207 5.87 11.35 -6.79
CA ASP A 207 5.69 12.02 -5.50
C ASP A 207 4.55 13.07 -5.54
N ASN A 208 3.73 13.08 -4.48
CA ASN A 208 2.58 13.95 -4.33
C ASN A 208 1.47 13.81 -5.39
N TRP A 209 1.39 12.65 -6.06
CA TRP A 209 0.33 12.41 -7.03
C TRP A 209 -1.08 12.61 -6.44
N ASN A 210 -1.89 13.31 -7.23
CA ASN A 210 -3.33 13.53 -7.03
C ASN A 210 -3.69 14.27 -5.72
N THR A 211 -2.92 15.29 -5.31
CA THR A 211 -3.07 15.92 -3.98
C THR A 211 -4.02 17.11 -3.91
N SER A 212 -4.26 17.79 -5.03
CA SER A 212 -5.17 18.94 -5.11
C SER A 212 -5.55 19.25 -6.56
N GLU A 213 -6.65 19.98 -6.75
CA GLU A 213 -7.07 20.48 -8.06
C GLU A 213 -5.98 21.30 -8.75
N GLN A 214 -5.29 22.17 -8.00
CA GLN A 214 -4.15 22.94 -8.52
C GLN A 214 -3.02 22.03 -9.01
N TRP A 215 -2.61 21.06 -8.19
CA TRP A 215 -1.57 20.11 -8.55
C TRP A 215 -1.93 19.35 -9.84
N LEU A 216 -3.20 18.94 -9.96
CA LEU A 216 -3.70 18.28 -11.17
C LEU A 216 -3.63 19.18 -12.39
N ALA A 217 -4.08 20.43 -12.29
CA ALA A 217 -4.02 21.38 -13.40
C ALA A 217 -2.58 21.65 -13.86
N GLU A 218 -1.64 21.79 -12.92
CA GLU A 218 -0.22 22.00 -13.20
C GLU A 218 0.43 20.80 -13.92
N HIS A 219 0.08 19.58 -13.51
CA HIS A 219 0.59 18.36 -14.13
C HIS A 219 -0.10 18.06 -15.46
N GLN A 220 -1.41 18.26 -15.58
CA GLN A 220 -2.15 18.11 -16.84
C GLN A 220 -1.66 19.05 -17.94
N ALA A 221 -1.12 20.22 -17.57
CA ALA A 221 -0.50 21.14 -18.52
C ALA A 221 0.84 20.62 -19.08
N GLN A 222 1.46 19.63 -18.44
CA GLN A 222 2.73 19.07 -18.90
C GLN A 222 2.52 18.12 -20.09
N PRO A 223 3.27 18.28 -21.19
CA PRO A 223 3.08 17.47 -22.41
C PRO A 223 3.40 15.97 -22.21
N TRP A 224 4.11 15.63 -21.14
CA TRP A 224 4.49 14.24 -20.82
C TRP A 224 3.53 13.58 -19.82
N TRP A 225 2.70 14.34 -19.10
CA TRP A 225 1.96 13.81 -17.94
C TRP A 225 0.97 12.71 -18.30
N ARG A 226 0.13 12.94 -19.31
CA ARG A 226 -0.89 11.96 -19.75
C ARG A 226 -0.25 10.60 -20.04
N GLN A 227 0.83 10.58 -20.82
CA GLN A 227 1.55 9.35 -21.14
C GLN A 227 2.07 8.65 -19.88
N ARG A 228 2.69 9.39 -18.94
CA ARG A 228 3.20 8.80 -17.70
C ARG A 228 2.07 8.18 -16.89
N LEU A 229 0.99 8.93 -16.68
CA LEU A 229 -0.13 8.50 -15.86
C LEU A 229 -0.83 7.28 -16.48
N THR A 230 -1.12 7.28 -17.78
CA THR A 230 -1.70 6.12 -18.49
C THR A 230 -0.83 4.87 -18.31
N ASN A 231 0.49 4.98 -18.53
CA ASN A 231 1.40 3.84 -18.39
C ASN A 231 1.57 3.39 -16.94
N GLY A 232 1.63 4.33 -15.99
CA GLY A 232 1.76 4.05 -14.57
C GLY A 232 0.53 3.34 -14.01
N LEU A 233 -0.68 3.80 -14.38
CA LEU A 233 -1.94 3.14 -14.03
C LEU A 233 -2.05 1.75 -14.65
N ALA A 234 -1.67 1.59 -15.93
CA ALA A 234 -1.64 0.28 -16.58
C ALA A 234 -0.67 -0.69 -15.88
N ALA A 235 0.52 -0.21 -15.49
CA ALA A 235 1.49 -1.00 -14.76
C ALA A 235 0.97 -1.37 -13.35
N TYR A 236 0.47 -0.40 -12.58
CA TYR A 236 -0.15 -0.68 -11.29
C TYR A 236 -1.29 -1.71 -11.39
N TRP A 237 -2.15 -1.55 -12.39
CA TRP A 237 -3.27 -2.44 -12.65
C TRP A 237 -2.82 -3.89 -12.81
N ILE A 238 -1.85 -4.16 -13.70
CA ILE A 238 -1.44 -5.54 -14.01
C ILE A 238 -0.50 -6.14 -12.94
N TYR A 239 0.40 -5.35 -12.36
CA TYR A 239 1.40 -5.84 -11.38
C TYR A 239 0.81 -5.97 -9.98
N GLN A 240 -0.04 -5.04 -9.54
CA GLN A 240 -0.56 -5.03 -8.17
C GLN A 240 -2.06 -5.36 -8.11
N HIS A 241 -2.91 -4.59 -8.80
CA HIS A 241 -4.36 -4.62 -8.58
C HIS A 241 -5.03 -5.90 -9.06
N MET A 242 -4.74 -6.37 -10.28
CA MET A 242 -5.31 -7.61 -10.84
C MET A 242 -4.97 -8.84 -10.03
N GLY A 243 -3.81 -8.85 -9.37
CA GLY A 243 -3.42 -9.89 -8.44
C GLY A 243 -4.28 -9.87 -7.18
N ASN A 244 -4.76 -8.71 -6.73
CA ASN A 244 -5.62 -8.66 -5.54
C ASN A 244 -6.94 -9.38 -5.79
N LEU A 245 -7.51 -9.28 -7.01
CA LEU A 245 -8.83 -9.78 -7.42
C LEU A 245 -8.93 -11.31 -7.45
N LEU A 246 -10.03 -11.84 -6.92
CA LEU A 246 -10.44 -13.24 -7.14
C LEU A 246 -10.75 -13.48 -8.62
N PRO A 247 -10.69 -14.73 -9.10
CA PRO A 247 -10.97 -15.05 -10.51
C PRO A 247 -12.30 -14.44 -10.99
N GLU A 248 -13.38 -14.63 -10.22
CA GLU A 248 -14.71 -14.11 -10.54
C GLU A 248 -14.77 -12.57 -10.55
N GLU A 249 -13.99 -11.88 -9.72
CA GLU A 249 -13.92 -10.42 -9.72
C GLU A 249 -13.12 -9.92 -10.93
N ARG A 250 -12.03 -10.62 -11.26
CA ARG A 250 -11.14 -10.27 -12.37
C ARG A 250 -11.84 -10.41 -13.72
N GLU A 251 -12.68 -11.43 -13.88
CA GLU A 251 -13.50 -11.63 -15.10
C GLU A 251 -14.52 -10.51 -15.33
N THR A 252 -14.95 -9.83 -14.26
CA THR A 252 -15.88 -8.68 -14.36
C THR A 252 -15.17 -7.35 -14.62
N ASP A 253 -13.83 -7.29 -14.52
CA ASP A 253 -13.06 -6.11 -14.88
C ASP A 253 -13.05 -5.94 -16.40
N ALA A 254 -13.58 -4.82 -16.89
CA ALA A 254 -13.76 -4.60 -18.32
C ALA A 254 -12.43 -4.58 -19.10
N ALA A 255 -11.36 -4.04 -18.51
CA ALA A 255 -10.05 -4.02 -19.14
C ALA A 255 -9.46 -5.44 -19.21
N PHE A 256 -9.62 -6.25 -18.15
CA PHE A 256 -9.12 -7.61 -18.12
C PHE A 256 -9.89 -8.53 -19.07
N ALA A 257 -11.21 -8.40 -19.11
CA ALA A 257 -12.07 -9.15 -20.03
C ALA A 257 -11.70 -8.84 -21.49
N ALA A 258 -11.49 -7.57 -21.83
CA ALA A 258 -11.05 -7.16 -23.16
C ALA A 258 -9.65 -7.70 -23.51
N LEU A 259 -8.69 -7.59 -22.58
CA LEU A 259 -7.33 -8.11 -22.75
C LEU A 259 -7.33 -9.62 -22.98
N SER A 260 -8.14 -10.36 -22.22
CA SER A 260 -8.32 -11.80 -22.35
C SER A 260 -8.96 -12.20 -23.68
N GLY A 261 -9.83 -11.33 -24.23
CA GLY A 261 -10.40 -11.45 -25.57
C GLY A 261 -9.45 -11.04 -26.71
N GLY A 262 -8.25 -10.54 -26.40
CA GLY A 262 -7.27 -10.08 -27.38
C GLY A 262 -7.43 -8.63 -27.83
N ASP A 263 -8.27 -7.83 -27.16
CA ASP A 263 -8.44 -6.41 -27.44
C ASP A 263 -7.73 -5.56 -26.38
N GLU A 264 -6.46 -5.27 -26.63
CA GLU A 264 -5.65 -4.40 -25.80
C GLU A 264 -6.12 -2.93 -25.82
N SER A 265 -6.75 -2.49 -26.91
CA SER A 265 -7.11 -1.09 -27.11
C SER A 265 -8.14 -0.59 -26.09
N VAL A 266 -9.09 -1.45 -25.72
CA VAL A 266 -10.09 -1.18 -24.68
C VAL A 266 -9.45 -1.07 -23.31
N ALA A 267 -8.48 -1.94 -22.99
CA ALA A 267 -7.76 -1.86 -21.72
C ALA A 267 -6.99 -0.52 -21.59
N LEU A 268 -6.36 -0.06 -22.67
CA LEU A 268 -5.64 1.21 -22.69
C LEU A 268 -6.58 2.42 -22.62
N ASP A 269 -7.76 2.36 -23.26
CA ASP A 269 -8.76 3.44 -23.22
C ASP A 269 -9.27 3.69 -21.79
N VAL A 270 -9.39 2.64 -20.96
CA VAL A 270 -9.73 2.77 -19.54
C VAL A 270 -8.70 3.63 -18.80
N PHE A 271 -7.41 3.35 -18.96
CA PHE A 271 -6.34 4.09 -18.28
C PHE A 271 -6.13 5.50 -18.85
N ASP A 272 -6.35 5.69 -20.15
CA ASP A 272 -6.28 7.00 -20.80
C ASP A 272 -7.46 7.91 -20.39
N THR A 273 -8.66 7.33 -20.29
CA THR A 273 -9.84 8.01 -19.75
C THR A 273 -9.59 8.44 -18.30
N ARG A 274 -9.01 7.54 -17.47
CA ARG A 274 -8.58 7.87 -16.11
C ARG A 274 -7.56 8.99 -16.08
N ALA A 275 -6.52 8.91 -16.90
CA ALA A 275 -5.49 9.93 -16.96
C ALA A 275 -6.04 11.33 -17.33
N THR A 276 -7.16 11.37 -18.06
CA THR A 276 -7.85 12.59 -18.44
C THR A 276 -8.79 13.11 -17.35
N HIS A 277 -9.49 12.22 -16.62
CA HIS A 277 -10.59 12.58 -15.72
C HIS A 277 -10.32 12.28 -14.23
N GLY A 278 -9.07 12.03 -13.83
CA GLY A 278 -8.71 11.62 -12.46
C GLY A 278 -9.15 12.57 -11.34
N ALA A 279 -9.52 13.82 -11.64
CA ALA A 279 -10.12 14.74 -10.68
C ALA A 279 -11.53 14.34 -10.21
N LEU A 280 -12.20 13.46 -10.94
CA LEU A 280 -13.59 13.01 -10.70
C LEU A 280 -13.66 11.68 -9.93
N GLY A 281 -12.53 11.19 -9.42
CA GLY A 281 -12.43 9.88 -8.76
C GLY A 281 -12.34 8.70 -9.74
N THR A 282 -12.71 7.53 -9.24
CA THR A 282 -12.48 6.20 -9.85
C THR A 282 -13.73 5.53 -10.44
N LYS A 283 -14.79 6.31 -10.72
CA LYS A 283 -16.06 5.77 -11.26
C LYS A 283 -15.84 4.87 -12.50
N GLY A 284 -16.11 3.57 -12.36
CA GLY A 284 -15.94 2.57 -13.43
C GLY A 284 -14.60 1.83 -13.48
N THR A 285 -13.63 2.14 -12.61
CA THR A 285 -12.34 1.43 -12.47
C THR A 285 -11.93 1.54 -11.01
N ARG A 286 -12.48 0.68 -10.16
CA ARG A 286 -12.34 0.79 -8.71
C ARG A 286 -11.10 0.02 -8.22
N TRP A 287 -10.14 0.75 -7.65
CA TRP A 287 -8.94 0.14 -7.05
C TRP A 287 -9.18 -0.46 -5.65
N SER A 288 -10.16 0.07 -4.92
CA SER A 288 -10.59 -0.44 -3.61
C SER A 288 -11.23 -1.83 -3.72
N TYR A 289 -10.91 -2.73 -2.78
CA TYR A 289 -11.41 -4.11 -2.75
C TYR A 289 -11.55 -4.65 -1.32
N VAL A 290 -12.14 -5.84 -1.19
CA VAL A 290 -12.49 -6.42 0.11
C VAL A 290 -12.07 -7.89 0.18
N ARG A 291 -11.45 -8.32 1.29
CA ARG A 291 -11.10 -9.73 1.51
C ARG A 291 -11.60 -10.22 2.86
N ALA A 292 -12.09 -11.46 2.89
CA ALA A 292 -12.31 -12.19 4.13
C ALA A 292 -11.05 -13.00 4.43
N LEU A 293 -10.38 -12.70 5.54
CA LEU A 293 -9.10 -13.26 5.96
C LEU A 293 -9.29 -13.94 7.32
N GLY A 294 -9.77 -15.18 7.32
CA GLY A 294 -10.12 -15.91 8.56
C GLY A 294 -11.09 -15.09 9.43
N PRO A 295 -10.71 -14.68 10.65
CA PRO A 295 -11.56 -13.91 11.55
C PRO A 295 -11.70 -12.42 11.20
N ALA A 296 -11.11 -11.96 10.09
CA ALA A 296 -11.06 -10.54 9.73
C ALA A 296 -11.72 -10.21 8.39
N ARG A 297 -12.47 -9.10 8.36
CA ARG A 297 -12.88 -8.41 7.12
C ARG A 297 -11.88 -7.33 6.80
N LEU A 298 -11.09 -7.48 5.74
CA LEU A 298 -10.21 -6.43 5.23
C LEU A 298 -10.93 -5.61 4.15
N VAL A 299 -11.02 -4.31 4.39
CA VAL A 299 -11.48 -3.31 3.41
C VAL A 299 -10.26 -2.49 2.99
N MET A 300 -9.77 -2.72 1.78
CA MET A 300 -8.64 -1.97 1.21
C MET A 300 -9.17 -0.76 0.44
N LEU A 301 -8.75 0.43 0.87
CA LEU A 301 -9.18 1.72 0.33
C LEU A 301 -8.06 2.36 -0.48
N ASP A 302 -8.39 2.75 -1.70
CA ASP A 302 -7.56 3.65 -2.49
C ASP A 302 -7.73 5.10 -2.00
N SER A 303 -6.65 5.67 -1.46
CA SER A 303 -6.62 7.05 -0.96
C SER A 303 -5.85 8.01 -1.87
N ARG A 304 -5.57 7.60 -3.12
CA ARG A 304 -4.89 8.40 -4.15
C ARG A 304 -5.78 8.63 -5.36
N ASP A 305 -6.04 7.63 -6.21
CA ASP A 305 -6.80 7.85 -7.46
C ASP A 305 -8.29 8.10 -7.18
N GLY A 306 -8.82 7.51 -6.12
CA GLY A 306 -10.20 7.66 -5.63
C GLY A 306 -10.57 9.07 -5.18
N ARG A 307 -9.63 10.02 -5.15
CA ARG A 307 -9.90 11.39 -4.71
C ARG A 307 -10.81 12.14 -5.68
N VAL A 308 -11.75 12.89 -5.14
CA VAL A 308 -12.59 13.83 -5.90
C VAL A 308 -12.13 15.26 -5.59
N LEU A 309 -11.58 15.92 -6.60
CA LEU A 309 -10.89 17.20 -6.50
C LEU A 309 -11.44 18.27 -7.45
N ALA A 310 -12.30 17.91 -8.40
CA ALA A 310 -12.89 18.86 -9.33
C ALA A 310 -13.88 19.82 -8.66
N ASP A 311 -14.06 21.00 -9.25
CA ASP A 311 -15.09 21.99 -8.88
C ASP A 311 -15.01 22.43 -7.42
N GLY A 312 -13.79 22.53 -6.87
CA GLY A 312 -13.54 22.89 -5.49
C GLY A 312 -13.95 21.81 -4.47
N GLN A 313 -14.29 20.59 -4.91
CA GLN A 313 -14.48 19.46 -4.02
C GLN A 313 -13.15 18.97 -3.45
N ARG A 314 -13.23 18.28 -2.31
CA ARG A 314 -12.05 17.70 -1.66
C ARG A 314 -12.42 16.48 -0.85
N HIS A 315 -12.60 15.36 -1.54
CA HIS A 315 -12.92 14.06 -0.96
C HIS A 315 -11.77 13.08 -1.15
N MET A 316 -11.47 12.30 -0.11
CA MET A 316 -10.44 11.27 -0.15
C MET A 316 -10.86 10.07 -1.00
N LEU A 317 -12.15 9.72 -0.92
CA LEU A 317 -12.78 8.67 -1.69
C LEU A 317 -13.95 9.25 -2.48
N ASP A 318 -14.21 8.67 -3.64
CA ASP A 318 -15.44 8.82 -4.40
C ASP A 318 -16.59 8.04 -3.75
N GLU A 319 -17.80 8.20 -4.30
CA GLU A 319 -18.99 7.53 -3.73
C GLU A 319 -18.90 6.01 -3.83
N ASP A 320 -18.32 5.44 -4.89
CA ASP A 320 -18.15 3.98 -5.03
C ASP A 320 -17.25 3.42 -3.90
N GLY A 321 -16.19 4.15 -3.53
CA GLY A 321 -15.32 3.84 -2.41
C GLY A 321 -16.03 3.95 -1.05
N TRP A 322 -16.88 4.97 -0.88
CA TRP A 322 -17.70 5.11 0.34
C TRP A 322 -18.74 4.02 0.48
N GLU A 323 -19.50 3.73 -0.58
CA GLU A 323 -20.51 2.69 -0.60
C GLU A 323 -19.89 1.32 -0.26
N LEU A 324 -18.67 1.07 -0.74
CA LEU A 324 -17.91 -0.11 -0.38
C LEU A 324 -17.62 -0.14 1.12
N LEU A 325 -16.98 0.90 1.69
CA LEU A 325 -16.67 0.93 3.13
C LEU A 325 -17.93 0.80 4.00
N GLU A 326 -18.97 1.57 3.71
CA GLU A 326 -20.23 1.63 4.48
C GLU A 326 -21.05 0.35 4.38
N ARG A 327 -20.93 -0.42 3.30
CA ARG A 327 -21.50 -1.76 3.24
C ARG A 327 -20.75 -2.72 4.18
N GLU A 328 -19.42 -2.63 4.20
CA GLU A 328 -18.57 -3.59 4.92
C GLU A 328 -18.46 -3.34 6.43
N VAL A 329 -18.80 -2.14 6.94
CA VAL A 329 -18.84 -1.90 8.39
C VAL A 329 -19.77 -2.86 9.14
N ASN A 330 -20.80 -3.36 8.46
CA ASN A 330 -21.78 -4.31 9.01
C ASN A 330 -21.44 -5.79 8.74
N ALA A 331 -20.28 -6.08 8.17
CA ALA A 331 -19.84 -7.46 7.96
C ALA A 331 -19.73 -8.25 9.28
N ALA A 332 -19.87 -9.57 9.22
CA ALA A 332 -20.04 -10.41 10.40
C ALA A 332 -18.72 -10.79 11.11
N GLU A 333 -17.58 -10.58 10.45
CA GLU A 333 -16.28 -11.01 10.95
C GLU A 333 -15.92 -10.29 12.28
N PRO A 334 -15.34 -11.00 13.26
CA PRO A 334 -14.97 -10.43 14.56
C PRO A 334 -14.08 -9.19 14.48
N TYR A 335 -13.22 -9.10 13.48
CA TYR A 335 -12.34 -7.96 13.26
C TYR A 335 -12.66 -7.24 11.96
N LEU A 336 -12.67 -5.91 11.99
CA LEU A 336 -12.65 -5.07 10.78
C LEU A 336 -11.24 -4.50 10.62
N LEU A 337 -10.60 -4.78 9.50
CA LEU A 337 -9.35 -4.17 9.07
C LEU A 337 -9.66 -3.17 7.96
N VAL A 338 -9.16 -1.94 8.09
CA VAL A 338 -9.21 -0.93 7.02
C VAL A 338 -7.78 -0.66 6.57
N GLY A 339 -7.42 -1.14 5.39
CA GLY A 339 -6.13 -0.83 4.76
C GLY A 339 -6.25 0.44 3.92
N THR A 340 -5.29 1.35 4.04
CA THR A 340 -5.19 2.57 3.23
C THR A 340 -3.73 2.97 3.17
N SER A 341 -3.27 3.57 2.07
CA SER A 341 -1.89 4.04 2.01
C SER A 341 -1.61 5.15 3.03
N LEU A 342 -2.55 6.10 3.18
CA LEU A 342 -2.38 7.24 4.09
C LEU A 342 -2.99 7.04 5.48
N PRO A 343 -2.31 7.45 6.57
CA PRO A 343 -2.85 7.41 7.92
C PRO A 343 -4.05 8.34 8.13
N LEU A 344 -5.02 7.85 8.90
CA LEU A 344 -6.16 8.63 9.41
C LEU A 344 -5.77 9.43 10.66
N LEU A 345 -5.19 8.75 11.65
CA LEU A 345 -4.90 9.27 12.99
C LEU A 345 -3.43 9.65 13.13
N LEU A 346 -3.06 10.84 12.68
CA LEU A 346 -1.70 11.37 12.83
C LEU A 346 -1.37 11.72 14.29
N PRO A 347 -0.08 11.76 14.69
CA PRO A 347 0.31 12.32 15.97
C PRO A 347 -0.25 13.74 16.18
N SER A 348 -0.83 13.99 17.35
CA SER A 348 -1.65 15.20 17.60
C SER A 348 -0.99 16.55 17.25
N GLY A 349 0.33 16.68 17.29
CA GLY A 349 1.02 17.90 16.86
C GLY A 349 0.94 18.13 15.34
N LEU A 350 1.19 17.07 14.56
CA LEU A 350 1.09 17.07 13.10
C LEU A 350 -0.37 17.27 12.66
N PHE A 351 -1.30 16.54 13.29
CA PHE A 351 -2.73 16.66 13.01
C PHE A 351 -3.26 18.10 13.17
N GLU A 352 -2.91 18.80 14.26
CA GLU A 352 -3.38 20.17 14.47
C GLU A 352 -2.71 21.18 13.50
N LEU A 353 -1.48 20.91 13.07
CA LEU A 353 -0.80 21.70 12.05
C LEU A 353 -1.46 21.55 10.68
N GLU A 354 -1.73 20.32 10.24
CA GLU A 354 -2.45 20.06 8.99
C GLU A 354 -3.82 20.72 8.97
N ARG A 355 -4.52 20.66 10.10
CA ARG A 355 -5.82 21.32 10.30
C ARG A 355 -5.72 22.83 10.24
N LEU A 356 -4.65 23.43 10.76
CA LEU A 356 -4.41 24.86 10.69
C LEU A 356 -4.18 25.29 9.23
N VAL A 357 -3.32 24.57 8.53
CA VAL A 357 -2.99 24.83 7.12
C VAL A 357 -4.22 24.66 6.24
N THR A 358 -4.98 23.58 6.41
CA THR A 358 -6.24 23.35 5.66
C THR A 358 -7.24 24.50 5.85
N ALA A 359 -7.35 25.05 7.07
CA ALA A 359 -8.22 26.20 7.33
C ALA A 359 -7.70 27.49 6.66
N ALA A 360 -6.38 27.65 6.54
CA ALA A 360 -5.79 28.75 5.79
C ALA A 360 -6.16 28.64 4.29
N CYS A 361 -5.98 27.46 3.71
CA CYS A 361 -6.31 27.13 2.33
C CYS A 361 -7.80 27.35 2.02
N SER A 362 -8.70 27.08 2.97
CA SER A 362 -10.15 27.30 2.79
C SER A 362 -10.59 28.78 2.87
N GLY A 363 -9.65 29.73 2.83
CA GLY A 363 -9.96 31.17 2.79
C GLY A 363 -10.18 31.84 4.14
N ARG A 364 -9.96 31.15 5.27
CA ARG A 364 -10.31 31.68 6.60
C ARG A 364 -9.60 32.98 6.96
N TRP A 365 -8.39 33.18 6.46
CA TRP A 365 -7.59 34.39 6.70
C TRP A 365 -7.41 35.24 5.42
N GLY A 366 -8.37 35.15 4.50
CA GLY A 366 -8.34 35.87 3.24
C GLY A 366 -7.27 35.36 2.29
N ARG A 367 -7.06 36.09 1.19
CA ARG A 367 -6.21 35.65 0.06
C ARG A 367 -4.74 35.43 0.45
N ALA A 368 -4.20 36.24 1.35
CA ALA A 368 -2.84 36.06 1.85
C ALA A 368 -2.70 34.77 2.68
N GLY A 369 -3.71 34.46 3.51
CA GLY A 369 -3.77 33.21 4.26
C GLY A 369 -3.89 31.99 3.36
N VAL A 370 -4.69 32.06 2.29
CA VAL A 370 -4.78 30.98 1.28
C VAL A 370 -3.42 30.72 0.66
N ARG A 371 -2.72 31.77 0.20
CA ARG A 371 -1.41 31.62 -0.43
C ARG A 371 -0.38 31.01 0.52
N ILE A 372 -0.26 31.53 1.74
CA ILE A 372 0.67 30.99 2.76
C ILE A 372 0.29 29.56 3.14
N GLY A 373 -1.02 29.27 3.25
CA GLY A 373 -1.53 27.94 3.51
C GLY A 373 -1.13 26.96 2.42
N GLU A 374 -1.35 27.31 1.14
CA GLU A 374 -0.93 26.48 0.01
C GLU A 374 0.59 26.31 -0.06
N GLU A 375 1.37 27.37 0.17
CA GLU A 375 2.84 27.31 0.22
C GLU A 375 3.31 26.33 1.33
N ILE A 376 2.72 26.39 2.53
CA ILE A 376 3.06 25.46 3.62
C ILE A 376 2.54 24.05 3.33
N ARG A 377 1.34 23.89 2.77
CA ARG A 377 0.75 22.58 2.44
C ARG A 377 1.61 21.83 1.44
N GLN A 378 2.07 22.54 0.40
CA GLN A 378 2.97 22.00 -0.62
C GLN A 378 4.34 21.69 -0.02
N ALA A 379 4.91 22.61 0.77
CA ALA A 379 6.22 22.43 1.38
C ALA A 379 6.26 21.32 2.46
N ALA A 380 5.13 21.04 3.12
CA ALA A 380 5.02 20.04 4.19
C ALA A 380 4.31 18.75 3.75
N GLN A 381 3.99 18.60 2.47
CA GLN A 381 3.33 17.42 1.88
C GLN A 381 2.08 16.98 2.67
N PHE A 382 1.22 17.93 3.06
CA PHE A 382 0.00 17.59 3.80
C PHE A 382 -1.08 17.04 2.87
N THR A 383 -1.07 15.73 2.71
CA THR A 383 -1.93 14.96 1.79
C THR A 383 -2.81 13.95 2.54
N HIS A 384 -2.65 13.82 3.85
CA HIS A 384 -3.35 12.85 4.68
C HIS A 384 -4.84 13.13 4.87
N TRP A 385 -5.57 12.13 5.37
CA TRP A 385 -7.00 12.19 5.64
C TRP A 385 -7.44 13.43 6.43
N ALA A 386 -6.65 13.90 7.39
CA ALA A 386 -6.98 15.08 8.20
C ALA A 386 -7.10 16.37 7.38
N THR A 387 -6.51 16.42 6.19
CA THR A 387 -6.67 17.53 5.25
C THR A 387 -7.97 17.47 4.46
N PHE A 388 -8.66 16.32 4.42
CA PHE A 388 -9.95 16.06 3.75
C PHE A 388 -11.08 15.99 4.80
N PRO A 389 -11.62 17.12 5.30
CA PRO A 389 -12.35 17.11 6.58
C PRO A 389 -13.67 16.34 6.53
N GLY A 390 -14.38 16.39 5.39
CA GLY A 390 -15.61 15.63 5.16
C GLY A 390 -15.35 14.13 5.16
N SER A 391 -14.36 13.70 4.37
CA SER A 391 -13.93 12.30 4.30
C SER A 391 -13.39 11.79 5.63
N PHE A 392 -12.57 12.56 6.34
CA PHE A 392 -12.08 12.19 7.66
C PHE A 392 -13.23 11.96 8.65
N THR A 393 -14.22 12.86 8.66
CA THR A 393 -15.39 12.73 9.54
C THR A 393 -16.22 11.49 9.19
N ARG A 394 -16.48 11.25 7.90
CA ARG A 394 -17.22 10.09 7.40
C ARG A 394 -16.50 8.78 7.71
N ALA A 395 -15.18 8.72 7.53
CA ALA A 395 -14.36 7.56 7.88
C ALA A 395 -14.45 7.24 9.39
N LEU A 396 -14.32 8.24 10.26
CA LEU A 396 -14.44 8.03 11.71
C LEU A 396 -15.84 7.55 12.12
N GLN A 397 -16.88 8.03 11.45
CA GLN A 397 -18.25 7.53 11.65
C GLN A 397 -18.36 6.06 11.23
N ALA A 398 -17.77 5.67 10.09
CA ALA A 398 -17.73 4.28 9.66
C ALA A 398 -17.00 3.37 10.67
N LEU A 399 -15.82 3.79 11.15
CA LEU A 399 -15.08 3.04 12.19
C LEU A 399 -15.88 2.91 13.48
N ARG A 400 -16.56 3.98 13.90
CA ARG A 400 -17.44 3.95 15.07
C ARG A 400 -18.60 2.98 14.86
N THR A 401 -19.30 3.04 13.74
CA THR A 401 -20.41 2.15 13.42
C THR A 401 -19.97 0.69 13.48
N ALA A 402 -18.80 0.36 12.93
CA ALA A 402 -18.23 -0.96 13.00
C ALA A 402 -17.93 -1.42 14.45
N GLY A 403 -17.42 -0.53 15.30
CA GLY A 403 -17.21 -0.82 16.72
C GLY A 403 -18.51 -0.94 17.51
N ASP A 404 -19.51 -0.11 17.21
CA ASP A 404 -20.81 -0.15 17.89
C ASP A 404 -21.61 -1.42 17.56
N ALA A 405 -21.28 -2.10 16.45
CA ALA A 405 -21.79 -3.42 16.10
C ALA A 405 -21.25 -4.58 16.97
N GLY A 406 -20.35 -4.31 17.92
CA GLY A 406 -19.89 -5.33 18.89
C GLY A 406 -18.75 -6.21 18.38
N ARG A 407 -17.96 -5.73 17.42
CA ARG A 407 -16.74 -6.40 16.92
C ARG A 407 -15.69 -6.54 18.03
N LYS A 408 -14.79 -7.51 17.90
CA LYS A 408 -13.63 -7.64 18.80
C LYS A 408 -12.61 -6.51 18.61
N GLY A 409 -12.46 -5.99 17.39
CA GLY A 409 -11.56 -4.87 17.12
C GLY A 409 -11.80 -4.22 15.77
N VAL A 410 -11.51 -2.92 15.69
CA VAL A 410 -11.51 -2.13 14.46
C VAL A 410 -10.11 -1.54 14.27
N ILE A 411 -9.38 -1.98 13.24
CA ILE A 411 -7.96 -1.69 13.09
C ILE A 411 -7.72 -1.08 11.72
N VAL A 412 -7.13 0.11 11.70
CA VAL A 412 -6.66 0.77 10.48
C VAL A 412 -5.19 0.42 10.27
N LEU A 413 -4.82 -0.02 9.06
CA LEU A 413 -3.44 -0.27 8.66
C LEU A 413 -3.03 0.80 7.63
N SER A 414 -1.88 1.46 7.84
CA SER A 414 -1.42 2.53 6.94
C SER A 414 0.11 2.72 6.86
N GLY A 415 0.55 3.60 5.94
CA GLY A 415 1.94 3.84 5.54
C GLY A 415 2.29 5.32 5.30
N ASP A 416 3.06 5.59 4.23
CA ASP A 416 3.45 6.92 3.67
C ASP A 416 4.39 7.79 4.53
N VAL A 417 4.12 7.95 5.82
CA VAL A 417 4.77 9.01 6.63
C VAL A 417 6.24 8.79 6.98
N HIS A 418 6.85 7.68 6.54
CA HIS A 418 8.24 7.30 6.84
C HIS A 418 8.55 7.25 8.34
N PHE A 419 7.56 6.98 9.18
CA PHE A 419 7.77 6.58 10.56
C PHE A 419 6.62 5.72 11.05
N SER A 420 6.89 4.86 12.02
CA SER A 420 5.92 3.88 12.50
C SER A 420 5.39 4.25 13.88
N TYR A 421 4.13 3.96 14.16
CA TYR A 421 3.49 4.21 15.45
C TYR A 421 2.16 3.45 15.59
N ASP A 422 1.69 3.32 16.83
CA ASP A 422 0.33 2.85 17.16
C ASP A 422 -0.47 4.00 17.79
N ALA A 423 -1.68 4.20 17.27
CA ALA A 423 -2.64 5.16 17.80
C ALA A 423 -3.94 4.46 18.22
N ARG A 424 -4.39 4.73 19.45
CA ARG A 424 -5.68 4.24 19.96
C ARG A 424 -6.69 5.35 20.15
N VAL A 425 -7.91 5.14 19.66
CA VAL A 425 -9.04 6.05 19.94
C VAL A 425 -9.46 5.89 21.40
N SER A 426 -9.50 6.99 22.14
CA SER A 426 -9.90 7.05 23.55
C SER A 426 -11.31 7.61 23.74
N SER A 427 -11.75 8.54 22.89
CA SER A 427 -13.13 9.02 22.87
C SER A 427 -13.54 9.52 21.49
N TRP A 428 -14.79 9.27 21.10
CA TRP A 428 -15.42 9.82 19.91
C TRP A 428 -15.76 11.30 20.06
N ALA A 429 -16.21 11.93 18.96
CA ALA A 429 -16.54 13.35 18.90
C ALA A 429 -17.74 13.77 19.78
N ASP A 430 -18.52 12.84 20.31
CA ASP A 430 -19.58 13.10 21.28
C ASP A 430 -19.13 12.84 22.73
N GLY A 431 -17.85 12.47 22.94
CA GLY A 431 -17.28 12.16 24.24
C GLY A 431 -17.49 10.70 24.69
N THR A 432 -18.18 9.88 23.90
CA THR A 432 -18.34 8.45 24.22
C THR A 432 -17.04 7.69 24.02
N THR A 433 -16.79 6.67 24.84
CA THR A 433 -15.67 5.75 24.66
C THR A 433 -16.00 4.71 23.60
N PRO A 434 -15.03 4.25 22.78
CA PRO A 434 -15.26 3.15 21.85
C PRO A 434 -15.78 1.90 22.55
N ARG A 435 -16.81 1.26 21.98
CA ARG A 435 -17.33 -0.04 22.46
C ARG A 435 -16.38 -1.18 22.14
N SER A 436 -15.82 -1.16 20.94
CA SER A 436 -14.73 -2.02 20.50
C SER A 436 -13.42 -1.23 20.48
N PRO A 437 -12.29 -1.85 20.85
CA PRO A 437 -10.97 -1.25 20.63
C PRO A 437 -10.81 -0.80 19.18
N THR A 438 -10.44 0.47 19.01
CA THR A 438 -10.24 1.09 17.69
C THR A 438 -8.83 1.65 17.60
N HIS A 439 -8.04 1.07 16.71
CA HIS A 439 -6.61 1.37 16.56
C HIS A 439 -6.27 1.80 15.14
N GLN A 440 -5.20 2.56 15.00
CA GLN A 440 -4.45 2.71 13.76
C GLN A 440 -3.02 2.27 13.99
N LEU A 441 -2.58 1.34 13.16
CA LEU A 441 -1.22 0.84 13.11
C LEU A 441 -0.55 1.39 11.85
N VAL A 442 0.56 2.10 12.03
CA VAL A 442 1.36 2.65 10.93
C VAL A 442 2.68 1.90 10.86
N SER A 443 2.97 1.31 9.70
CA SER A 443 4.22 0.59 9.44
C SER A 443 4.89 1.14 8.18
N SER A 444 5.77 2.11 8.40
CA SER A 444 6.56 2.81 7.38
C SER A 444 7.86 3.35 8.02
N PRO A 445 9.00 3.30 7.32
CA PRO A 445 9.23 2.66 6.02
C PRO A 445 9.73 1.21 6.14
N LEU A 446 9.48 0.37 5.15
CA LEU A 446 10.10 -0.97 5.03
C LEU A 446 11.58 -0.84 4.63
N CYS A 447 11.88 0.13 3.75
CA CYS A 447 13.23 0.48 3.37
C CYS A 447 13.22 1.91 2.83
N HIS A 448 13.59 2.89 3.66
CA HIS A 448 13.77 4.27 3.21
C HIS A 448 14.77 4.98 4.11
N ASP A 449 15.26 6.13 3.67
CA ASP A 449 16.27 6.88 4.36
C ASP A 449 15.77 8.23 4.82
N LEU A 450 15.55 8.36 6.13
CA LEU A 450 15.18 9.63 6.71
C LEU A 450 16.43 10.44 7.03
N HIS A 451 16.60 11.55 6.31
CA HIS A 451 17.60 12.55 6.66
C HIS A 451 17.42 13.04 8.11
N GLY A 452 18.53 13.19 8.85
CA GLY A 452 18.51 13.49 10.28
C GLY A 452 17.77 14.79 10.69
N SER A 453 17.65 15.76 9.79
CA SER A 453 16.86 16.99 10.01
C SER A 453 15.36 16.72 10.08
N ILE A 454 14.84 15.80 9.25
CA ILE A 454 13.43 15.39 9.22
C ILE A 454 13.10 14.62 10.52
N ILE A 455 14.00 13.73 10.93
CA ILE A 455 13.93 13.01 12.22
C ILE A 455 13.80 13.98 13.39
N GLY A 456 14.61 15.04 13.42
CA GLY A 456 14.54 16.09 14.44
C GLY A 456 13.19 16.83 14.45
N GLY A 457 12.68 17.18 13.27
CA GLY A 457 11.38 17.82 13.09
C GLY A 457 10.21 16.96 13.57
N VAL A 458 10.16 15.69 13.15
CA VAL A 458 9.13 14.73 13.57
C VAL A 458 9.16 14.54 15.09
N ARG A 459 10.34 14.30 15.68
CA ARG A 459 10.51 14.18 17.14
C ARG A 459 10.01 15.41 17.89
N ALA A 460 10.30 16.61 17.38
CA ALA A 460 9.82 17.85 17.97
C ALA A 460 8.29 17.99 17.87
N LEU A 461 7.70 17.68 16.72
CA LEU A 461 6.25 17.72 16.47
C LEU A 461 5.46 16.75 17.37
N VAL A 462 5.99 15.54 17.58
CA VAL A 462 5.34 14.54 18.44
C VAL A 462 5.56 14.77 19.94
N SER A 463 6.53 15.61 20.31
CA SER A 463 6.91 15.87 21.70
C SER A 463 5.80 16.54 22.53
N ARG A 464 5.89 16.45 23.88
CA ARG A 464 4.97 17.15 24.79
C ARG A 464 4.92 18.68 24.54
N PRO A 465 6.05 19.38 24.35
CA PRO A 465 6.06 20.79 23.96
C PRO A 465 5.41 21.05 22.59
N GLY A 466 5.71 20.23 21.57
CA GLY A 466 5.12 20.35 20.24
C GLY A 466 3.58 20.27 20.28
N ARG A 467 3.05 19.32 21.06
CA ARG A 467 1.60 19.21 21.32
C ARG A 467 1.01 20.45 21.99
N PHE A 468 1.76 21.10 22.89
CA PHE A 468 1.28 22.32 23.55
C PHE A 468 1.24 23.51 22.57
N ILE A 469 2.27 23.66 21.75
CA ILE A 469 2.34 24.71 20.71
C ILE A 469 1.22 24.54 19.69
N GLY A 470 1.02 23.32 19.17
CA GLY A 470 -0.09 23.01 18.26
C GLY A 470 -1.46 23.34 18.87
N ARG A 471 -1.67 23.06 20.16
CA ARG A 471 -2.91 23.43 20.87
C ARG A 471 -3.10 24.94 20.99
N LEU A 472 -2.04 25.70 21.22
CA LEU A 472 -2.12 27.17 21.26
C LEU A 472 -2.46 27.74 19.88
N ALA A 473 -1.81 27.24 18.82
CA ALA A 473 -2.10 27.64 17.45
C ALA A 473 -3.56 27.34 17.05
N ALA A 474 -4.07 26.15 17.38
CA ALA A 474 -5.46 25.77 17.13
C ALA A 474 -6.47 26.67 17.87
N ARG A 475 -6.16 27.05 19.12
CA ARG A 475 -6.98 28.01 19.89
C ARG A 475 -6.94 29.42 19.30
N ALA A 476 -5.76 29.91 18.92
CA ALA A 476 -5.60 31.20 18.27
C ALA A 476 -6.36 31.26 16.93
N ALA A 477 -6.47 30.13 16.23
CA ALA A 477 -7.26 29.99 15.01
C ALA A 477 -8.80 29.98 15.25
N GLY A 478 -9.26 30.04 16.51
CA GLY A 478 -10.67 30.01 16.87
C GLY A 478 -11.33 28.65 16.68
N ARG A 479 -10.55 27.55 16.59
CA ARG A 479 -11.13 26.21 16.44
C ARG A 479 -11.64 25.71 17.79
N ARG A 480 -12.89 25.23 17.82
CA ARG A 480 -13.37 24.37 18.92
C ARG A 480 -12.49 23.12 18.97
N ARG A 481 -12.13 22.71 20.19
CA ARG A 481 -11.35 21.49 20.45
C ARG A 481 -12.04 20.32 19.74
N SER A 482 -11.28 19.52 18.99
CA SER A 482 -11.82 18.25 18.48
C SER A 482 -12.25 17.43 19.70
N ALA A 483 -13.51 17.01 19.72
CA ALA A 483 -14.00 16.15 20.78
C ALA A 483 -13.53 14.69 20.60
N LEU A 484 -13.11 14.33 19.38
CA LEU A 484 -12.36 13.10 19.13
C LEU A 484 -10.99 13.17 19.83
N ARG A 485 -10.66 12.11 20.57
CA ARG A 485 -9.36 11.96 21.25
C ARG A 485 -8.77 10.61 20.92
N TRP A 486 -7.50 10.60 20.58
CA TRP A 486 -6.67 9.41 20.49
C TRP A 486 -5.32 9.66 21.13
N THR A 487 -4.64 8.58 21.48
CA THR A 487 -3.31 8.59 22.08
C THR A 487 -2.37 7.77 21.22
N ILE A 488 -1.15 8.28 21.04
CA ILE A 488 -0.07 7.45 20.51
C ILE A 488 0.40 6.56 21.66
N GLU A 489 0.15 5.25 21.54
CA GLU A 489 0.46 4.28 22.59
C GLU A 489 1.94 3.89 22.54
N SER A 490 2.51 3.80 21.34
CA SER A 490 3.91 3.44 21.10
C SER A 490 4.47 4.14 19.85
N GLY A 491 5.80 4.28 19.79
CA GLY A 491 6.52 5.05 18.76
C GLY A 491 6.66 6.56 19.08
N PRO A 492 7.07 7.39 18.09
CA PRO A 492 7.38 7.00 16.73
C PRO A 492 8.74 6.28 16.61
N TRP A 493 8.79 5.25 15.76
CA TRP A 493 10.03 4.62 15.33
C TRP A 493 10.45 5.16 13.97
N LEU A 494 11.74 5.49 13.84
CA LEU A 494 12.31 6.19 12.68
C LEU A 494 13.32 5.33 11.91
N HIS A 495 13.41 4.05 12.27
CA HIS A 495 14.19 3.05 11.55
C HIS A 495 13.29 2.36 10.53
N ASN A 496 13.87 1.56 9.63
CA ASN A 496 13.08 0.66 8.81
C ASN A 496 12.34 -0.34 9.71
N VAL A 497 11.05 -0.50 9.48
CA VAL A 497 10.12 -1.22 10.34
C VAL A 497 9.31 -2.20 9.51
N ILE A 498 9.03 -3.36 10.10
CA ILE A 498 7.98 -4.26 9.65
C ILE A 498 7.11 -4.65 10.85
N SER A 499 5.81 -4.76 10.61
CA SER A 499 4.85 -5.03 11.68
C SER A 499 4.09 -6.33 11.45
N THR A 500 3.85 -7.08 12.52
CA THR A 500 3.03 -8.29 12.52
C THR A 500 1.79 -8.04 13.37
N LEU A 501 0.61 -8.31 12.82
CA LEU A 501 -0.68 -8.30 13.48
C LEU A 501 -1.17 -9.74 13.62
N ASP A 502 -1.32 -10.20 14.86
CA ASP A 502 -1.93 -11.48 15.18
C ASP A 502 -3.37 -11.24 15.68
N LEU A 503 -4.33 -11.94 15.09
CA LEU A 503 -5.75 -11.93 15.45
C LEU A 503 -6.16 -13.36 15.83
N GLY A 504 -6.94 -13.51 16.89
CA GLY A 504 -7.39 -14.83 17.32
C GLY A 504 -8.66 -14.79 18.17
N PRO A 505 -9.08 -15.96 18.70
CA PRO A 505 -10.23 -16.05 19.58
C PRO A 505 -10.01 -15.25 20.89
N ASP A 506 -8.78 -15.19 21.40
CA ASP A 506 -8.46 -14.58 22.69
C ASP A 506 -8.15 -13.07 22.61
N GLY A 507 -8.05 -12.51 21.41
CA GLY A 507 -7.76 -11.09 21.21
C GLY A 507 -6.90 -10.80 19.99
N ALA A 508 -6.42 -9.57 19.92
CA ALA A 508 -5.50 -9.11 18.90
C ALA A 508 -4.21 -8.56 19.54
N SER A 509 -3.08 -8.77 18.89
CA SER A 509 -1.79 -8.19 19.29
C SER A 509 -1.01 -7.68 18.09
N VAL A 510 -0.24 -6.62 18.30
CA VAL A 510 0.72 -6.12 17.30
C VAL A 510 2.14 -6.27 17.83
N ARG A 511 3.02 -6.78 16.98
CA ARG A 511 4.48 -6.76 17.16
C ARG A 511 5.09 -5.84 16.13
N VAL A 512 5.97 -4.95 16.57
CA VAL A 512 6.70 -4.01 15.73
C VAL A 512 8.18 -4.34 15.81
N GLU A 513 8.81 -4.55 14.67
CA GLU A 513 10.21 -4.91 14.56
C GLU A 513 10.97 -3.88 13.74
N CYS A 514 12.05 -3.33 14.30
CA CYS A 514 12.94 -2.43 13.60
C CYS A 514 14.15 -3.18 13.07
N THR A 515 14.69 -2.72 11.96
CA THR A 515 16.01 -3.18 11.51
C THR A 515 17.11 -2.62 12.41
N ARG A 516 18.11 -3.44 12.75
CA ARG A 516 19.32 -3.01 13.43
C ARG A 516 20.57 -3.25 12.60
N THR A 517 21.52 -2.31 12.70
CA THR A 517 22.85 -2.45 12.11
C THR A 517 23.62 -3.58 12.79
N GLY A 518 24.24 -4.46 11.99
CA GLY A 518 25.01 -5.61 12.49
C GLY A 518 24.16 -6.87 12.71
N GLY A 519 24.83 -8.04 12.72
CA GLY A 519 24.20 -9.35 12.72
C GLY A 519 24.17 -10.01 11.34
N ARG A 520 23.85 -11.32 11.31
CA ARG A 520 23.69 -12.07 10.05
C ARG A 520 22.40 -11.65 9.35
N GLN A 521 22.38 -11.79 8.03
CA GLN A 521 21.16 -11.62 7.25
C GLN A 521 20.08 -12.59 7.76
N GLY A 522 18.84 -12.14 7.90
CA GLY A 522 17.73 -12.86 8.54
C GLY A 522 17.64 -12.68 10.06
N GLU A 523 18.66 -12.10 10.69
CA GLU A 523 18.73 -11.88 12.14
C GLU A 523 18.77 -10.39 12.49
N ARG A 524 18.42 -9.48 11.57
CA ARG A 524 18.55 -8.02 11.79
C ARG A 524 17.26 -7.32 12.18
N LEU A 525 16.20 -8.08 12.44
CA LEU A 525 14.95 -7.56 13.00
C LEU A 525 14.99 -7.66 14.53
N GLU A 526 14.63 -6.59 15.21
CA GLU A 526 14.53 -6.52 16.67
C GLU A 526 13.15 -6.02 17.07
N THR A 527 12.45 -6.76 17.92
CA THR A 527 11.18 -6.34 18.50
C THR A 527 11.37 -5.09 19.35
N VAL A 528 10.81 -3.98 18.90
CA VAL A 528 10.84 -2.70 19.63
C VAL A 528 9.55 -2.43 20.41
N ALA A 529 8.47 -3.14 20.05
CA ALA A 529 7.21 -3.11 20.77
C ALA A 529 6.38 -4.36 20.51
N GLU A 530 5.62 -4.77 21.53
CA GLU A 530 4.62 -5.82 21.44
C GLU A 530 3.50 -5.49 22.43
N HIS A 531 2.27 -5.33 21.93
CA HIS A 531 1.13 -4.89 22.73
C HIS A 531 -0.15 -5.60 22.33
N LEU A 532 -1.02 -5.84 23.33
CA LEU A 532 -2.40 -6.29 23.13
C LEU A 532 -3.26 -5.11 22.68
N LEU A 533 -4.06 -5.31 21.64
CA LEU A 533 -4.99 -4.33 21.09
C LEU A 533 -6.40 -4.46 21.68
N THR A 534 -6.72 -5.59 22.31
CA THR A 534 -8.06 -5.91 22.83
C THR A 534 -8.03 -6.36 24.27
#